data_AF-A0A3D5E4R3-F1
#
_entry.id   AF-A0A3D5E4R3-F1
#
_cell.length_a   1.000
_cell.length_b   1.000
_cell.length_c   1.000
_cell.angle_alpha   90.00
_cell.angle_beta   90.00
_cell.angle_gamma   90.00
#
_symmetry.space_group_name_H-M   'P 1'
#
loop_
_entity.id
_entity.type
_entity.pdbx_description
1 polymer ?
#
loop_
_entity_poly.entity_id
_entity_poly.type
_entity_poly.pdbx_seq_one_letter_code
_entity_poly.pdbx_strand_id
1 'polypeptide(L)'
;NNVLGFPFIFRGALDVGARNINTSMKIAAAKALASLTHEDVPDSVLKAYNLKSLSFGPEYLIPKPFDPRVLIWESAAVAEAAIKSGVARKTI
;
A
#
# COMPACT_ATOMS: atom_id res chain seq x y z
N ASN A 1 -9.73 -8.57 0.39
CA ASN A 1 -9.17 -9.18 -0.83
C ASN A 1 -7.69 -8.82 -0.90
N ASN A 2 -6.81 -9.75 -1.27
CA ASN A 2 -5.35 -9.54 -1.38
C ASN A 2 -4.91 -8.77 -2.64
N VAL A 3 -5.84 -8.39 -3.51
CA VAL A 3 -5.57 -7.58 -4.71
C VAL A 3 -4.84 -6.26 -4.41
N LEU A 4 -5.03 -5.71 -3.21
CA LEU A 4 -4.26 -4.56 -2.73
C LEU A 4 -2.85 -5.01 -2.31
N GLY A 5 -2.73 -6.01 -1.43
CA GLY A 5 -1.42 -6.39 -0.89
C GLY A 5 -0.46 -7.07 -1.86
N PHE A 6 -0.91 -8.03 -2.69
CA PHE A 6 -0.01 -8.86 -3.49
C PHE A 6 0.89 -8.02 -4.41
N PRO A 7 0.38 -7.15 -5.31
CA PRO A 7 1.24 -6.44 -6.25
C PRO A 7 2.28 -5.54 -5.57
N PHE A 8 1.88 -4.83 -4.51
CA PHE A 8 2.68 -3.73 -3.98
C PHE A 8 3.63 -4.16 -2.86
N ILE A 9 3.31 -5.22 -2.10
CA ILE A 9 4.28 -5.89 -1.23
C ILE A 9 5.45 -6.43 -2.06
N PHE A 10 5.17 -7.09 -3.19
CA PHE A 10 6.23 -7.56 -4.08
C PHE A 10 7.02 -6.42 -4.69
N ARG A 11 6.36 -5.33 -5.11
CA ARG A 11 7.04 -4.16 -5.64
C ARG A 11 8.05 -3.59 -4.64
N GLY A 12 7.62 -3.31 -3.40
CA GLY A 12 8.51 -2.78 -2.36
C GLY A 12 9.65 -3.73 -2.01
N ALA A 13 9.37 -5.03 -1.92
CA ALA A 13 10.40 -6.04 -1.66
C ALA A 13 11.45 -6.12 -2.80
N LEU A 14 11.01 -6.06 -4.06
CA LEU A 14 11.90 -6.06 -5.23
C LEU A 14 12.71 -4.77 -5.34
N ASP A 15 12.12 -3.62 -5.02
CA ASP A 15 12.76 -2.30 -5.04
C ASP A 15 13.95 -2.21 -4.09
N VAL A 16 14.01 -3.02 -3.03
CA VAL A 16 15.15 -3.12 -2.10
C VAL A 16 15.90 -4.45 -2.13
N GLY A 17 15.52 -5.33 -3.07
CA GLY A 17 16.10 -6.66 -3.23
C GLY A 17 16.00 -7.53 -1.98
N ALA A 18 14.87 -7.49 -1.27
CA ALA A 18 14.64 -8.25 -0.04
C ALA A 18 14.82 -9.76 -0.23
N ARG A 19 15.42 -10.44 0.75
CA ARG A 19 15.66 -11.90 0.72
C ARG A 19 14.41 -12.73 1.03
N ASN A 20 13.45 -12.16 1.75
CA ASN A 20 12.18 -12.80 2.11
C ASN A 20 11.10 -11.73 2.35
N ILE A 21 9.85 -12.19 2.55
CA ILE A 21 8.74 -11.35 3.02
C ILE A 21 8.45 -11.74 4.48
N ASN A 22 8.71 -10.83 5.42
CA ASN A 22 8.53 -11.08 6.85
C ASN A 22 7.29 -10.38 7.43
N THR A 23 7.02 -10.62 8.71
CA THR A 23 5.86 -10.04 9.42
C THR A 23 5.92 -8.52 9.49
N SER A 24 7.10 -7.92 9.69
CA SER A 24 7.27 -6.46 9.72
C SER A 24 6.82 -5.81 8.42
N MET A 25 7.16 -6.41 7.28
CA MET A 25 6.72 -5.96 5.95
C MET A 25 5.20 -6.04 5.79
N LYS A 26 4.57 -7.14 6.23
CA LYS A 26 3.10 -7.31 6.17
C LYS A 26 2.38 -6.29 7.06
N ILE A 27 2.91 -6.02 8.24
CA ILE A 27 2.37 -5.00 9.15
C ILE A 27 2.52 -3.60 8.54
N ALA A 28 3.66 -3.30 7.91
CA ALA A 28 3.88 -2.02 7.25
C ALA A 28 2.90 -1.79 6.09
N ALA A 29 2.69 -2.81 5.25
CA ALA A 29 1.68 -2.80 4.20
C ALA A 29 0.27 -2.50 4.74
N ALA A 30 -0.17 -3.25 5.77
CA ALA A 30 -1.50 -3.05 6.38
C ALA A 30 -1.67 -1.64 6.96
N LYS A 31 -0.63 -1.11 7.63
CA LYS A 31 -0.62 0.26 8.17
C LYS A 31 -0.68 1.30 7.06
N ALA A 32 0.09 1.12 5.97
CA ALA A 32 0.10 2.03 4.84
C ALA A 32 -1.29 2.12 4.18
N LEU A 33 -1.97 0.98 3.98
CA LEU A 33 -3.33 0.96 3.45
C LEU A 33 -4.32 1.64 4.40
N ALA A 34 -4.21 1.39 5.71
CA ALA A 34 -5.07 2.02 6.71
C ALA A 34 -4.90 3.55 6.71
N SER A 35 -3.65 4.04 6.71
CA SER A 35 -3.34 5.46 6.62
C SER A 35 -3.86 6.08 5.33
N LEU A 36 -3.61 5.45 4.16
CA LEU A 36 -4.09 5.93 2.86
C LEU A 36 -5.62 6.04 2.80
N THR A 37 -6.35 5.20 3.52
CA THR A 37 -7.83 5.25 3.53
C THR A 37 -8.35 6.53 4.18
N HIS A 38 -7.57 7.14 5.08
CA HIS A 38 -7.95 8.40 5.74
C HIS A 38 -7.60 9.65 4.90
N GLU A 39 -6.84 9.48 3.81
CA GLU A 39 -6.47 10.56 2.89
C GLU A 39 -7.57 10.82 1.86
N ASP A 40 -7.70 12.08 1.44
CA ASP A 40 -8.67 12.50 0.42
C ASP A 40 -8.55 11.69 -0.87
N VAL A 41 -9.67 11.15 -1.36
CA VAL A 41 -9.70 10.29 -2.54
C VAL A 41 -9.62 11.16 -3.82
N PRO A 42 -8.66 10.92 -4.72
CA PRO A 42 -8.52 11.70 -5.95
C PRO A 42 -9.76 11.60 -6.84
N ASP A 43 -10.07 12.71 -7.54
CA ASP A 43 -11.16 12.77 -8.52
C ASP A 43 -11.11 11.67 -9.59
N SER A 44 -9.90 11.25 -9.98
CA SER A 44 -9.70 10.17 -10.95
C SER A 44 -10.28 8.83 -10.45
N VAL A 45 -10.11 8.54 -9.16
CA VAL A 45 -10.66 7.35 -8.51
C VAL A 45 -12.17 7.49 -8.37
N LEU A 46 -12.66 8.64 -7.91
CA LEU A 46 -14.10 8.89 -7.79
C LEU A 46 -14.82 8.70 -9.13
N LYS A 47 -14.28 9.26 -10.22
CA LYS A 47 -14.81 9.09 -11.59
C LYS A 47 -14.78 7.65 -12.06
N ALA A 48 -13.68 6.92 -11.84
CA ALA A 48 -13.54 5.52 -12.24
C ALA A 48 -14.59 4.60 -11.58
N TYR A 49 -15.05 4.96 -10.38
CA TYR A 49 -16.07 4.22 -9.63
C TYR A 49 -17.46 4.87 -9.68
N ASN A 50 -17.66 5.92 -10.48
CA ASN A 50 -18.92 6.67 -10.59
C ASN A 50 -19.45 7.19 -9.22
N LEU A 51 -18.55 7.73 -8.40
CA LEU A 51 -18.83 8.27 -7.07
C LEU A 51 -18.69 9.79 -7.07
N LYS A 52 -19.47 10.46 -6.20
CA LYS A 52 -19.37 11.92 -5.98
C LYS A 52 -18.37 12.28 -4.87
N SER A 53 -18.27 11.43 -3.86
CA SER A 53 -17.34 11.56 -2.75
C SER A 53 -17.07 10.19 -2.15
N LEU A 54 -15.91 10.05 -1.51
CA LEU A 54 -15.52 8.86 -0.78
C LEU A 54 -14.60 9.28 0.35
N SER A 55 -14.98 8.96 1.58
CA SER A 55 -14.25 9.30 2.80
C SER A 55 -14.32 8.13 3.76
N PHE A 56 -13.35 8.00 4.65
CA PHE A 56 -13.31 6.91 5.62
C PHE A 56 -14.64 6.78 6.38
N GLY A 57 -15.17 5.56 6.47
CA GLY A 57 -16.45 5.29 7.11
C GLY A 57 -16.95 3.87 6.85
N PRO A 58 -18.17 3.53 7.28
CA PRO A 58 -18.74 2.19 7.12
C PRO A 58 -18.69 1.65 5.69
N GLU A 59 -18.83 2.55 4.70
CA GLU A 59 -18.84 2.22 3.27
C GLU A 59 -17.45 2.31 2.60
N TYR A 60 -16.43 2.76 3.33
CA TYR A 60 -15.05 2.92 2.84
C TYR A 60 -14.03 2.67 3.95
N LEU A 61 -13.71 1.40 4.15
CA LEU A 61 -12.78 0.93 5.18
C LEU A 61 -11.37 0.66 4.65
N ILE A 62 -11.22 0.44 3.34
CA ILE A 62 -9.95 0.17 2.66
C ILE A 62 -9.93 0.86 1.29
N PRO A 63 -8.76 1.19 0.74
CA PRO A 63 -8.65 1.86 -0.57
C PRO A 63 -9.21 0.98 -1.69
N LYS A 64 -9.64 1.59 -2.79
CA LYS A 64 -10.11 0.83 -3.95
C LYS A 64 -8.91 0.18 -4.66
N PRO A 65 -9.05 -1.05 -5.21
CA PRO A 65 -7.93 -1.79 -5.85
C PRO A 65 -7.17 -1.04 -6.94
N PHE A 66 -7.85 -0.16 -7.68
CA PHE A 66 -7.26 0.63 -8.76
C PHE A 66 -6.97 2.08 -8.36
N ASP A 67 -6.93 2.37 -7.06
CA ASP A 67 -6.42 3.64 -6.58
C ASP A 67 -4.90 3.70 -6.82
N PRO A 68 -4.41 4.60 -7.70
CA PRO A 68 -3.00 4.65 -8.09
C PRO A 68 -2.07 5.00 -6.92
N ARG A 69 -2.60 5.58 -5.83
CA ARG A 69 -1.82 5.93 -4.64
C ARG A 69 -1.35 4.69 -3.89
N VAL A 70 -2.09 3.58 -3.97
CA VAL A 70 -1.78 2.33 -3.25
C VAL A 70 -0.39 1.83 -3.62
N LEU A 71 -0.04 1.91 -4.90
CA LEU A 71 1.28 1.52 -5.41
C LEU A 71 2.39 2.19 -4.61
N ILE A 72 2.38 3.52 -4.54
CA ILE A 72 3.45 4.30 -3.92
C ILE A 72 3.48 4.07 -2.40
N TRP A 73 2.31 4.14 -1.76
CA TRP A 73 2.19 4.08 -0.30
C TRP A 73 2.60 2.72 0.25
N GLU A 74 2.06 1.65 -0.32
CA GLU A 74 2.33 0.30 0.16
C GLU A 74 3.75 -0.15 -0.22
N SER A 75 4.21 0.12 -1.45
CA SER A 75 5.55 -0.30 -1.85
C SER A 75 6.65 0.42 -1.07
N ALA A 76 6.50 1.73 -0.81
CA ALA A 76 7.46 2.49 -0.02
C ALA A 76 7.53 1.99 1.43
N ALA A 77 6.36 1.80 2.08
CA ALA A 77 6.31 1.30 3.45
C ALA A 77 6.91 -0.11 3.58
N VAL A 78 6.68 -0.98 2.60
CA VAL A 78 7.25 -2.33 2.57
C VAL A 78 8.76 -2.30 2.34
N ALA A 79 9.25 -1.46 1.42
CA ALA A 79 10.67 -1.27 1.17
C ALA A 79 11.40 -0.82 2.44
N GLU A 80 10.86 0.19 3.12
CA GLU A 80 11.39 0.72 4.38
C GLU A 80 11.40 -0.36 5.47
N ALA A 81 10.32 -1.14 5.61
CA ALA A 81 10.25 -2.23 6.57
C ALA A 81 11.26 -3.35 6.27
N ALA A 82 11.51 -3.65 5.00
CA ALA A 82 12.53 -4.63 4.60
C ALA A 82 13.95 -4.15 4.95
N ILE A 83 14.23 -2.85 4.78
CA ILE A 83 15.50 -2.23 5.19
C ILE A 83 15.65 -2.31 6.72
N LYS A 84 14.65 -1.85 7.47
CA LYS A 84 14.67 -1.81 8.94
C LYS A 84 14.78 -3.20 9.58
N SER A 85 14.21 -4.22 8.96
CA SER A 85 14.28 -5.61 9.42
C SER A 85 15.53 -6.36 8.96
N GLY A 86 16.44 -5.71 8.21
CA GLY A 86 17.72 -6.29 7.80
C GLY A 86 17.63 -7.35 6.70
N VAL A 87 16.49 -7.46 6.01
CA VAL A 87 16.29 -8.43 4.92
C VAL A 87 16.55 -7.84 3.53
N ALA A 88 16.63 -6.51 3.43
CA ALA A 88 16.98 -5.79 2.20
C ALA A 88 18.46 -5.98 1.82
N ARG A 89 18.74 -5.99 0.51
CA ARG A 89 20.12 -6.01 -0.03
C ARG A 89 20.63 -4.62 -0.45
N LYS A 90 19.74 -3.66 -0.65
CA LYS A 90 20.05 -2.27 -0.97
C LYS A 90 19.16 -1.33 -0.16
N THR A 91 19.67 -0.14 0.11
CA THR A 91 18.96 0.95 0.78
C THR A 91 18.66 2.04 -0.23
N ILE A 92 17.47 2.63 -0.16
CA ILE A 92 16.99 3.73 -0.99
C ILE A 92 16.36 4.81 -0.12
#